data_AF-A0A2E0TBG7-F1
#
_entry.id   AF-A0A2E0TBG7-F1
#
_cell.length_a   1.000
_cell.length_b   1.000
_cell.length_c   1.000
_cell.angle_alpha   90.00
_cell.angle_beta   90.00
_cell.angle_gamma   90.00
#
_symmetry.space_group_name_H-M   'P 1'
#
loop_
_entity.id
_entity.type
_entity.pdbx_description
1 polymer ?
#
loop_
_entity_poly.entity_id
_entity_poly.type
_entity_poly.pdbx_seq_one_letter_code
_entity_poly.pdbx_strand_id
1 'polypeptide(L)'
;MTDGPMNDTVTLVTDRPGFVPLWRDALDKHGFELRVCGFEELGGLALRHQAVVFDAASDELDEDDLLTGVSFARAAGALPWVHSEDDVEDIVEEICFGRITRSDEDVERVARTLARRLDRSRGRRFEFVTVSPRDGDVLAVLGDGESALLKRPVSSEDDGSDIVAISLAEDAMRASLELASGQTFDLHASSVAPRSTGNGAGAQIPIDGARLGARLRELRLEAGLTQAELARRTGIHRPNIARVEAGRHTPSLETLARLAGAIGVPTTRVLSED
;
A
#
# COMPACT_ATOMS: atom_id res chain seq x y z
N MET A 1 -2.41 -8.33 25.16
CA MET A 1 -3.25 -7.12 25.04
C MET A 1 -4.02 -7.29 23.74
N THR A 2 -5.32 -7.55 23.85
CA THR A 2 -6.24 -7.69 22.72
C THR A 2 -6.39 -6.32 22.06
N ASP A 3 -5.73 -6.12 20.93
CA ASP A 3 -6.09 -5.04 20.02
C ASP A 3 -7.48 -5.38 19.49
N GLY A 4 -8.50 -4.67 19.98
CA GLY A 4 -9.85 -4.76 19.44
C GLY A 4 -9.87 -4.31 17.96
N PRO A 5 -10.98 -4.53 17.24
CA PRO A 5 -11.09 -4.05 15.87
C PRO A 5 -11.00 -2.53 15.86
N MET A 6 -9.84 -1.97 15.53
CA MET A 6 -9.72 -0.54 15.21
C MET A 6 -10.30 -0.36 13.81
N ASN A 7 -11.48 0.25 13.73
CA ASN A 7 -12.10 0.62 12.48
C ASN A 7 -11.20 1.60 11.72
N ASP A 8 -11.09 1.42 10.40
CA ASP A 8 -10.30 2.29 9.53
C ASP A 8 -10.99 3.67 9.49
N THR A 9 -10.55 4.58 10.36
CA THR A 9 -11.09 5.95 10.46
C THR A 9 -10.40 6.87 9.47
N VAL A 10 -11.18 7.64 8.71
CA VAL A 10 -10.73 8.82 7.98
C VAL A 10 -11.16 10.06 8.76
N THR A 11 -10.22 10.99 8.99
CA THR A 11 -10.50 12.25 9.66
C THR A 11 -10.67 13.36 8.63
N LEU A 12 -11.76 14.11 8.69
CA LEU A 12 -11.97 15.35 7.94
C LEU A 12 -11.72 16.53 8.87
N VAL A 13 -10.87 17.46 8.44
CA VAL A 13 -10.61 18.73 9.10
C VAL A 13 -11.36 19.82 8.32
N THR A 14 -12.48 20.26 8.87
CA THR A 14 -13.38 21.23 8.22
C THR A 14 -14.40 21.77 9.24
N ASP A 15 -14.85 23.00 9.04
CA ASP A 15 -16.04 23.56 9.68
C ASP A 15 -17.25 23.62 8.71
N ARG A 16 -17.06 23.30 7.43
CA ARG A 16 -18.07 23.43 6.37
C ARG A 16 -19.05 22.25 6.35
N PRO A 17 -20.36 22.49 6.58
CA PRO A 17 -21.36 21.42 6.61
C PRO A 17 -21.50 20.66 5.28
N GLY A 18 -21.20 21.30 4.14
CA GLY A 18 -21.29 20.70 2.80
C GLY A 18 -20.15 19.75 2.46
N PHE A 19 -19.02 19.85 3.17
CA PHE A 19 -17.84 19.01 2.91
C PHE A 19 -18.01 17.58 3.41
N VAL A 20 -18.69 17.42 4.55
CA VAL A 20 -18.86 16.12 5.21
C VAL A 20 -19.68 15.14 4.34
N PRO A 21 -20.84 15.51 3.77
CA PRO A 21 -21.61 14.62 2.88
C PRO A 21 -20.82 14.17 1.64
N LEU A 22 -20.06 15.08 1.02
CA LEU A 22 -19.25 14.80 -0.17
C LEU A 22 -18.29 13.62 0.06
N TRP A 23 -17.56 13.64 1.18
CA TRP A 23 -16.63 12.58 1.54
C TRP A 23 -17.31 11.35 2.13
N ARG A 24 -18.37 11.53 2.92
CA ARG A 24 -19.11 10.42 3.55
C ARG A 24 -19.67 9.46 2.51
N ASP A 25 -20.34 9.96 1.48
CA ASP A 25 -20.95 9.12 0.44
C ASP A 25 -19.90 8.28 -0.30
N ALA A 26 -18.70 8.80 -0.49
CA ALA A 26 -17.60 8.08 -1.14
C ALA A 26 -16.93 7.05 -0.20
N LEU A 27 -16.76 7.39 1.07
CA LEU A 27 -16.06 6.58 2.06
C LEU A 27 -16.93 5.44 2.64
N ASP A 28 -18.24 5.67 2.84
CA ASP A 28 -19.19 4.69 3.34
C ASP A 28 -19.30 3.47 2.40
N LYS A 29 -19.20 3.70 1.07
CA LYS A 29 -19.13 2.65 0.04
C LYS A 29 -17.97 1.66 0.26
N HIS A 30 -16.98 2.05 1.06
CA HIS A 30 -15.76 1.29 1.33
C HIS A 30 -15.60 0.92 2.81
N GLY A 31 -16.61 1.17 3.65
CA GLY A 31 -16.63 0.75 5.05
C GLY A 31 -15.70 1.53 5.97
N PHE A 32 -15.27 2.73 5.57
CA PHE A 32 -14.51 3.62 6.44
C PHE A 32 -15.43 4.27 7.48
N GLU A 33 -14.92 4.47 8.69
CA GLU A 33 -15.56 5.37 9.64
C GLU A 33 -15.10 6.80 9.40
N LEU A 34 -16.03 7.75 9.55
CA LEU A 34 -15.73 9.17 9.40
C LEU A 34 -15.64 9.84 10.76
N ARG A 35 -14.51 10.51 11.01
CA ARG A 35 -14.36 11.50 12.07
C ARG A 35 -14.31 12.89 11.45
N VAL A 36 -14.99 13.84 12.06
CA VAL A 36 -14.92 15.26 11.68
C VAL A 36 -14.40 16.01 12.89
N CYS A 37 -13.47 16.93 12.68
CA CYS A 37 -12.95 17.81 13.73
C CYS A 37 -12.57 19.18 13.15
N GLY A 38 -12.52 20.19 14.00
CA GLY A 38 -11.91 21.48 13.67
C GLY A 38 -10.38 21.41 13.70
N PHE A 39 -9.72 22.48 13.26
CA PHE A 39 -8.26 22.55 13.22
C PHE A 39 -7.63 22.41 14.62
N GLU A 40 -8.17 23.12 15.61
CA GLU A 40 -7.63 23.11 16.98
C GLU A 40 -7.68 21.73 17.65
N GLU A 41 -8.64 20.89 17.26
CA GLU A 41 -8.84 19.54 17.82
C GLU A 41 -7.82 18.54 17.28
N LEU A 42 -7.19 18.83 16.14
CA LEU A 42 -6.27 17.93 15.43
C LEU A 42 -5.10 17.47 16.32
N GLY A 43 -4.58 18.37 17.15
CA GLY A 43 -3.45 18.10 18.05
C GLY A 43 -3.72 17.03 19.11
N GLY A 44 -5.01 16.77 19.43
CA GLY A 44 -5.43 15.76 20.39
C GLY A 44 -5.62 14.36 19.80
N LEU A 45 -5.48 14.19 18.48
CA LEU A 45 -5.83 12.96 17.79
C LEU A 45 -4.64 12.00 17.63
N ALA A 46 -4.92 10.70 17.79
CA ALA A 46 -3.98 9.64 17.45
C ALA A 46 -4.09 9.30 15.94
N LEU A 47 -3.30 10.00 15.11
CA LEU A 47 -3.44 9.96 13.64
C LEU A 47 -2.59 8.89 12.93
N ARG A 48 -1.80 8.11 13.66
CA ARG A 48 -0.82 7.20 13.07
C ARG A 48 -1.51 6.17 12.15
N HIS A 49 -1.06 6.08 10.90
CA HIS A 49 -1.61 5.19 9.86
C HIS A 49 -3.08 5.46 9.50
N GLN A 50 -3.56 6.69 9.69
CA GLN A 50 -4.88 7.15 9.25
C GLN A 50 -4.77 8.10 8.06
N ALA A 51 -5.86 8.25 7.29
CA ALA A 51 -5.98 9.32 6.33
C ALA A 51 -6.60 10.56 7.00
N VAL A 52 -6.04 11.72 6.72
CA VAL A 52 -6.56 13.01 7.17
C VAL A 52 -6.81 13.87 5.94
N VAL A 53 -8.02 14.38 5.78
CA VAL A 53 -8.42 15.24 4.66
C VAL A 53 -8.67 16.64 5.19
N PHE A 54 -7.95 17.62 4.67
CA PHE A 54 -8.13 19.02 4.97
C PHE A 54 -9.00 19.67 3.90
N ASP A 55 -10.04 20.39 4.31
CA ASP A 55 -10.84 21.25 3.43
C ASP A 55 -10.15 22.61 3.31
N ALA A 56 -9.48 22.87 2.18
CA ALA A 56 -8.75 24.14 1.98
C ALA A 56 -9.67 25.36 1.93
N ALA A 57 -10.98 25.16 1.75
CA ALA A 57 -11.97 26.23 1.75
C ALA A 57 -12.67 26.40 3.11
N SER A 58 -12.22 25.68 4.15
CA SER A 58 -12.69 25.83 5.54
C SER A 58 -12.42 27.25 6.06
N ASP A 59 -13.38 27.87 6.75
CA ASP A 59 -13.17 29.24 7.28
C ASP A 59 -12.19 29.22 8.48
N GLU A 60 -12.01 28.06 9.11
CA GLU A 60 -11.01 27.79 10.16
C GLU A 60 -9.58 27.54 9.66
N LEU A 61 -9.34 27.43 8.34
CA LEU A 61 -8.02 27.13 7.78
C LEU A 61 -7.61 28.22 6.79
N ASP A 62 -6.77 29.15 7.22
CA ASP A 62 -6.03 29.98 6.27
C ASP A 62 -4.87 29.19 5.63
N GLU A 63 -4.11 29.83 4.74
CA GLU A 63 -2.98 29.21 4.03
C GLU A 63 -1.91 28.67 4.99
N ASP A 64 -1.61 29.41 6.07
CA ASP A 64 -0.61 29.05 7.09
C ASP A 64 -1.12 27.90 7.98
N ASP A 65 -2.40 27.93 8.35
CA ASP A 65 -3.05 26.87 9.13
C ASP A 65 -3.15 25.57 8.33
N LEU A 66 -3.48 25.65 7.05
CA LEU A 66 -3.50 24.50 6.14
C LEU A 66 -2.11 23.86 6.06
N LEU A 67 -1.06 24.66 5.82
CA LEU A 67 0.33 24.21 5.79
C LEU A 67 0.74 23.56 7.12
N THR A 68 0.37 24.17 8.23
CA THR A 68 0.65 23.66 9.59
C THR A 68 -0.06 22.33 9.83
N GLY A 69 -1.33 22.22 9.45
CA GLY A 69 -2.14 21.02 9.60
C GLY A 69 -1.61 19.84 8.80
N VAL A 70 -1.31 20.03 7.52
CA VAL A 70 -0.76 18.96 6.67
C VAL A 70 0.62 18.51 7.15
N SER A 71 1.45 19.45 7.62
CA SER A 71 2.76 19.16 8.20
C SER A 71 2.64 18.34 9.48
N PHE A 72 1.74 18.74 10.38
CA PHE A 72 1.46 18.03 11.62
C PHE A 72 0.95 16.61 11.36
N ALA A 73 -0.05 16.45 10.49
CA ALA A 73 -0.60 15.15 10.14
C ALA A 73 0.48 14.22 9.57
N ARG A 74 1.34 14.73 8.69
CA ARG A 74 2.48 13.98 8.15
C ARG A 74 3.46 13.57 9.24
N ALA A 75 3.85 14.50 10.12
CA ALA A 75 4.76 14.23 11.22
C ALA A 75 4.19 13.20 12.21
N ALA A 76 2.87 13.18 12.41
CA ALA A 76 2.15 12.20 13.21
C ALA A 76 2.04 10.80 12.55
N GLY A 77 2.58 10.63 11.34
CA GLY A 77 2.53 9.37 10.59
C GLY A 77 1.18 9.10 9.94
N ALA A 78 0.40 10.15 9.67
CA ALA A 78 -0.82 10.08 8.89
C ALA A 78 -0.56 10.28 7.39
N LEU A 79 -1.59 10.07 6.59
CA LEU A 79 -1.62 10.35 5.16
C LEU A 79 -2.46 11.62 4.92
N PRO A 80 -1.83 12.82 4.84
CA PRO A 80 -2.57 14.04 4.58
C PRO A 80 -3.03 14.12 3.12
N TRP A 81 -4.26 14.56 2.95
CA TRP A 81 -4.91 14.93 1.69
C TRP A 81 -5.47 16.33 1.84
N VAL A 82 -5.46 17.09 0.75
CA VAL A 82 -6.12 18.39 0.70
C VAL A 82 -7.20 18.34 -0.37
N HIS A 83 -8.38 18.83 -0.03
CA HIS A 83 -9.42 19.10 -0.99
C HIS A 83 -9.50 20.60 -1.23
N SER A 84 -9.35 21.01 -2.50
CA SER A 84 -9.42 22.41 -2.90
C SER A 84 -9.95 22.50 -4.33
N GLU A 85 -10.96 23.32 -4.56
CA GLU A 85 -11.40 23.68 -5.92
C GLU A 85 -10.43 24.68 -6.57
N ASP A 86 -9.74 25.47 -5.75
CA ASP A 86 -8.73 26.44 -6.15
C ASP A 86 -7.31 25.85 -6.11
N ASP A 87 -6.35 26.59 -6.66
CA ASP A 87 -4.94 26.23 -6.55
C ASP A 87 -4.46 26.30 -5.09
N VAL A 88 -3.57 25.37 -4.75
CA VAL A 88 -2.97 25.26 -3.42
C VAL A 88 -1.48 25.57 -3.56
N GLU A 89 -0.86 26.14 -2.53
CA GLU A 89 0.58 26.42 -2.55
C GLU A 89 1.43 25.18 -2.87
N ASP A 90 2.47 25.37 -3.69
CA ASP A 90 3.39 24.32 -4.11
C ASP A 90 3.97 23.53 -2.92
N ILE A 91 4.23 24.20 -1.79
CA ILE A 91 4.77 23.57 -0.58
C ILE A 91 3.77 22.59 0.05
N VAL A 92 2.48 22.92 0.05
CA VAL A 92 1.42 22.03 0.54
C VAL A 92 1.27 20.85 -0.43
N GLU A 93 1.32 21.07 -1.74
CA GLU A 93 1.31 19.98 -2.72
C GLU A 93 2.51 19.03 -2.52
N GLU A 94 3.70 19.57 -2.24
CA GLU A 94 4.91 18.79 -1.95
C GLU A 94 4.77 17.97 -0.66
N ILE A 95 4.27 18.58 0.42
CA ILE A 95 4.05 17.92 1.70
C ILE A 95 2.99 16.81 1.58
N CYS A 96 1.95 17.04 0.77
CA CYS A 96 0.92 16.04 0.50
C CYS A 96 1.36 15.01 -0.53
N PHE A 97 2.52 15.17 -1.19
CA PHE A 97 2.96 14.36 -2.34
C PHE A 97 1.91 14.32 -3.47
N GLY A 98 1.35 15.48 -3.80
CA GLY A 98 0.32 15.63 -4.84
C GLY A 98 -1.02 14.97 -4.50
N ARG A 99 -1.28 14.70 -3.22
CA ARG A 99 -2.57 14.17 -2.72
C ARG A 99 -3.61 15.28 -2.60
N ILE A 100 -3.90 15.91 -3.73
CA ILE A 100 -4.88 16.97 -3.87
C ILE A 100 -6.10 16.40 -4.60
N THR A 101 -7.30 16.71 -4.11
CA THR A 101 -8.57 16.44 -4.79
C THR A 101 -9.24 17.75 -5.15
N ARG A 102 -9.74 17.89 -6.37
CA ARG A 102 -10.36 19.14 -6.84
C ARG A 102 -11.81 19.01 -7.28
N SER A 103 -12.38 17.80 -7.17
CA SER A 103 -13.74 17.51 -7.64
C SER A 103 -14.33 16.28 -6.95
N ASP A 104 -15.64 16.10 -7.06
CA ASP A 104 -16.36 14.90 -6.62
C ASP A 104 -15.79 13.62 -7.24
N GLU A 105 -15.41 13.66 -8.52
CA GLU A 105 -14.79 12.51 -9.21
C GLU A 105 -13.42 12.15 -8.59
N ASP A 106 -12.65 13.15 -8.18
CA ASP A 106 -11.41 12.93 -7.44
C ASP A 106 -11.68 12.29 -6.07
N VAL A 107 -12.69 12.77 -5.34
CA VAL A 107 -13.08 12.21 -4.04
C VAL A 107 -13.45 10.73 -4.18
N GLU A 108 -14.26 10.36 -5.18
CA GLU A 108 -14.59 8.95 -5.44
C GLU A 108 -13.35 8.10 -5.80
N ARG A 109 -12.48 8.64 -6.65
CA ARG A 109 -11.22 7.98 -7.04
C ARG A 109 -10.31 7.76 -5.84
N VAL A 110 -10.25 8.73 -4.94
CA VAL A 110 -9.42 8.70 -3.74
C VAL A 110 -10.00 7.75 -2.71
N ALA A 111 -11.29 7.79 -2.41
CA ALA A 111 -11.94 6.85 -1.51
C ALA A 111 -11.68 5.39 -1.92
N ARG A 112 -11.78 5.09 -3.22
CA ARG A 112 -11.42 3.78 -3.78
C ARG A 112 -9.93 3.44 -3.60
N THR A 113 -9.05 4.44 -3.72
CA THR A 113 -7.60 4.26 -3.56
C THR A 113 -7.22 4.04 -2.11
N LEU A 114 -7.84 4.79 -1.19
CA LEU A 114 -7.73 4.62 0.25
C LEU A 114 -8.19 3.23 0.65
N ALA A 115 -9.34 2.78 0.15
CA ALA A 115 -9.84 1.42 0.40
C ALA A 115 -8.79 0.37 0.04
N ARG A 116 -8.09 0.52 -1.09
CA ARG A 116 -7.02 -0.42 -1.50
C ARG A 116 -5.74 -0.32 -0.68
N ARG A 117 -5.37 0.88 -0.22
CA ARG A 117 -4.13 1.15 0.52
C ARG A 117 -4.25 0.84 2.01
N LEU A 118 -5.44 1.03 2.56
CA LEU A 118 -5.74 0.86 3.98
C LEU A 118 -6.47 -0.45 4.27
N ASP A 119 -6.79 -1.28 3.27
CA ASP A 119 -7.30 -2.65 3.49
C ASP A 119 -6.24 -3.50 4.21
N ARG A 120 -6.23 -3.42 5.54
CA ARG A 120 -5.37 -4.23 6.42
C ARG A 120 -5.75 -5.71 6.41
N SER A 121 -6.87 -6.09 5.79
CA SER A 121 -7.21 -7.49 5.57
C SER A 121 -6.48 -8.10 4.38
N ARG A 122 -5.86 -7.30 3.49
CA ARG A 122 -5.04 -7.81 2.37
C ARG A 122 -3.86 -8.67 2.82
N GLY A 123 -3.15 -8.26 3.86
CA GLY A 123 -2.10 -9.09 4.49
C GLY A 123 -2.63 -10.37 5.17
N ARG A 124 -3.96 -10.53 5.24
CA ARG A 124 -4.64 -11.73 5.78
C ARG A 124 -5.31 -12.55 4.68
N ARG A 125 -5.01 -12.28 3.41
CA ARG A 125 -5.53 -13.01 2.25
C ARG A 125 -4.38 -13.42 1.36
N PHE A 126 -4.45 -14.60 0.78
CA PHE A 126 -3.55 -15.03 -0.28
C PHE A 126 -3.83 -14.25 -1.56
N GLU A 127 -2.79 -13.67 -2.15
CA GLU A 127 -2.82 -13.30 -3.56
C GLU A 127 -2.69 -14.54 -4.43
N PHE A 128 -1.77 -15.45 -4.08
CA PHE A 128 -1.70 -16.79 -4.63
C PHE A 128 -0.85 -17.72 -3.74
N VAL A 129 -1.02 -19.03 -3.94
CA VAL A 129 -0.19 -20.08 -3.33
C VAL A 129 0.27 -21.03 -4.43
N THR A 130 1.54 -21.42 -4.43
CA THR A 130 2.14 -22.28 -5.45
C THR A 130 3.26 -23.15 -4.88
N VAL A 131 3.76 -24.10 -5.69
CA VAL A 131 4.88 -24.98 -5.33
C VAL A 131 6.18 -24.41 -5.90
N SER A 132 7.22 -24.36 -5.06
CA SER A 132 8.56 -23.93 -5.43
C SER A 132 9.25 -24.97 -6.33
N PRO A 133 9.90 -24.56 -7.43
CA PRO A 133 10.47 -25.48 -8.41
C PRO A 133 11.76 -26.17 -7.99
N ARG A 134 12.43 -25.72 -6.90
CA ARG A 134 13.72 -26.27 -6.47
C ARG A 134 13.59 -27.37 -5.42
N ASP A 135 12.62 -27.23 -4.52
CA ASP A 135 12.56 -28.03 -3.29
C ASP A 135 11.15 -28.59 -3.00
N GLY A 136 10.13 -28.31 -3.82
CA GLY A 136 8.75 -28.73 -3.56
C GLY A 136 8.06 -27.98 -2.40
N ASP A 137 8.75 -27.02 -1.80
CA ASP A 137 8.25 -26.14 -0.75
C ASP A 137 7.08 -25.28 -1.22
N VAL A 138 6.23 -24.83 -0.29
CA VAL A 138 5.05 -24.01 -0.63
C VAL A 138 5.44 -22.53 -0.61
N LEU A 139 5.31 -21.85 -1.74
CA LEU A 139 5.40 -20.40 -1.83
C LEU A 139 4.01 -19.80 -1.68
N ALA A 140 3.81 -19.00 -0.64
CA ALA A 140 2.59 -18.26 -0.42
C ALA A 140 2.86 -16.75 -0.52
N VAL A 141 2.02 -16.06 -1.28
CA VAL A 141 2.06 -14.60 -1.44
C VAL A 141 0.75 -14.02 -0.93
N LEU A 142 0.85 -12.99 -0.10
CA LEU A 142 -0.27 -12.31 0.55
C LEU A 142 -0.70 -11.08 -0.26
N GLY A 143 -1.92 -10.59 -0.03
CA GLY A 143 -2.53 -9.50 -0.80
C GLY A 143 -1.88 -8.12 -0.60
N ASP A 144 -0.97 -7.99 0.36
CA ASP A 144 -0.10 -6.82 0.58
C ASP A 144 1.28 -6.97 -0.10
N GLY A 145 1.53 -8.11 -0.76
CA GLY A 145 2.78 -8.43 -1.44
C GLY A 145 3.84 -9.09 -0.55
N GLU A 146 3.56 -9.32 0.74
CA GLU A 146 4.43 -10.16 1.55
C GLU A 146 4.42 -11.61 1.04
N SER A 147 5.55 -12.30 1.18
CA SER A 147 5.67 -13.68 0.72
C SER A 147 6.44 -14.52 1.72
N ALA A 148 6.03 -15.77 1.88
CA ALA A 148 6.74 -16.76 2.68
C ALA A 148 6.98 -18.04 1.88
N LEU A 149 8.17 -18.60 2.01
CA LEU A 149 8.50 -19.94 1.54
C LEU A 149 8.41 -20.90 2.73
N LEU A 150 7.43 -21.80 2.69
CA LEU A 150 7.14 -22.73 3.77
C LEU A 150 7.77 -24.08 3.46
N LYS A 151 8.69 -24.51 4.35
CA LYS A 151 9.31 -25.83 4.30
C LYS A 151 8.26 -26.90 4.56
N ARG A 152 8.18 -27.90 3.68
CA ARG A 152 7.32 -29.06 3.91
C ARG A 152 7.95 -30.03 4.93
N PRO A 153 7.16 -30.67 5.81
CA PRO A 153 5.70 -30.65 5.87
C PRO A 153 5.14 -29.34 6.47
N VAL A 154 4.15 -28.74 5.80
CA VAL A 154 3.57 -27.45 6.24
C VAL A 154 2.43 -27.59 7.27
N SER A 155 1.89 -28.80 7.42
CA SER A 155 0.91 -29.16 8.45
C SER A 155 1.15 -30.59 8.93
N SER A 156 0.52 -30.99 10.04
CA SER A 156 0.50 -32.39 10.48
C SER A 156 -0.13 -33.35 9.47
N GLU A 157 -1.02 -32.82 8.63
CA GLU A 157 -1.68 -33.51 7.53
C GLU A 157 -0.84 -33.53 6.24
N ASP A 158 0.30 -32.85 6.21
CA ASP A 158 1.22 -32.90 5.08
C ASP A 158 2.07 -34.18 5.16
N ASP A 159 1.70 -35.19 4.38
CA ASP A 159 2.38 -36.50 4.34
C ASP A 159 3.67 -36.52 3.48
N GLY A 160 4.03 -35.38 2.89
CA GLY A 160 5.23 -35.21 2.07
C GLY A 160 5.11 -35.66 0.62
N SER A 161 3.99 -36.24 0.17
CA SER A 161 3.78 -36.58 -1.24
C SER A 161 3.58 -35.33 -2.11
N ASP A 162 3.71 -35.43 -3.44
CA ASP A 162 3.66 -34.23 -4.31
C ASP A 162 2.32 -33.49 -4.19
N ILE A 163 2.37 -32.15 -4.19
CA ILE A 163 1.14 -31.34 -4.27
C ILE A 163 0.65 -31.36 -5.72
N VAL A 164 -0.54 -31.88 -5.93
CA VAL A 164 -1.14 -32.05 -7.27
C VAL A 164 -2.18 -30.98 -7.59
N ALA A 165 -2.79 -30.36 -6.58
CA ALA A 165 -3.71 -29.25 -6.77
C ALA A 165 -3.63 -28.23 -5.63
N ILE A 166 -3.87 -26.96 -5.95
CA ILE A 166 -4.00 -25.86 -5.00
C ILE A 166 -5.22 -25.04 -5.41
N SER A 167 -6.10 -24.76 -4.45
CA SER A 167 -7.26 -23.91 -4.64
C SER A 167 -7.35 -22.86 -3.53
N LEU A 168 -7.86 -21.67 -3.86
CA LEU A 168 -8.11 -20.62 -2.87
C LEU A 168 -9.61 -20.55 -2.58
N ALA A 169 -9.95 -20.34 -1.31
CA ALA A 169 -11.30 -20.00 -0.90
C ALA A 169 -11.73 -18.63 -1.49
N GLU A 170 -13.03 -18.37 -1.57
CA GLU A 170 -13.58 -17.13 -2.16
C GLU A 170 -13.11 -15.86 -1.41
N ASP A 171 -12.95 -15.96 -0.09
CA ASP A 171 -12.39 -14.90 0.76
C ASP A 171 -10.86 -14.78 0.67
N ALA A 172 -10.21 -15.71 -0.03
CA ALA A 172 -8.78 -15.90 -0.14
C ALA A 172 -8.04 -16.02 1.22
N MET A 173 -8.73 -16.24 2.33
CA MET A 173 -8.09 -16.41 3.64
C MET A 173 -7.51 -17.83 3.82
N ARG A 174 -7.96 -18.78 3.00
CA ARG A 174 -7.52 -20.17 3.01
C ARG A 174 -7.10 -20.64 1.62
N ALA A 175 -6.04 -21.44 1.60
CA ALA A 175 -5.62 -22.24 0.46
C ALA A 175 -5.77 -23.72 0.82
N SER A 176 -6.43 -24.50 -0.02
CA SER A 176 -6.56 -25.96 0.13
C SER A 176 -5.59 -26.64 -0.83
N LEU A 177 -4.75 -27.53 -0.29
CA LEU A 177 -3.70 -28.23 -1.02
C LEU A 177 -4.00 -29.72 -1.05
N GLU A 178 -4.09 -30.28 -2.25
CA GLU A 178 -4.29 -31.72 -2.49
C GLU A 178 -2.95 -32.39 -2.77
N LEU A 179 -2.69 -33.48 -2.06
CA LEU A 179 -1.49 -34.29 -2.17
C LEU A 179 -1.73 -35.50 -3.08
N ALA A 180 -0.67 -36.01 -3.70
CA ALA A 180 -0.72 -37.16 -4.60
C ALA A 180 -1.23 -38.44 -3.91
N SER A 181 -1.15 -38.52 -2.58
CA SER A 181 -1.77 -39.59 -1.78
C SER A 181 -3.30 -39.53 -1.72
N GLY A 182 -3.91 -38.43 -2.16
CA GLY A 182 -5.33 -38.12 -2.02
C GLY A 182 -5.67 -37.39 -0.71
N GLN A 183 -4.68 -37.12 0.16
CA GLN A 183 -4.88 -36.30 1.34
C GLN A 183 -5.00 -34.82 0.97
N THR A 184 -5.79 -34.06 1.72
CA THR A 184 -5.95 -32.61 1.54
C THR A 184 -5.77 -31.91 2.87
N PHE A 185 -5.14 -30.73 2.86
CA PHE A 185 -5.04 -29.88 4.04
C PHE A 185 -5.20 -28.40 3.68
N ASP A 186 -5.63 -27.62 4.68
CA ASP A 186 -5.84 -26.18 4.54
C ASP A 186 -4.69 -25.40 5.17
N LEU A 187 -4.17 -24.43 4.42
CA LEU A 187 -3.26 -23.40 4.88
C LEU A 187 -4.04 -22.10 5.08
N HIS A 188 -3.88 -21.44 6.22
CA HIS A 188 -4.55 -20.17 6.51
C HIS A 188 -3.58 -18.99 6.34
N ALA A 189 -4.00 -17.88 5.74
CA ALA A 189 -3.10 -16.75 5.47
C ALA A 189 -2.45 -16.18 6.75
N SER A 190 -3.17 -16.19 7.88
CA SER A 190 -2.59 -15.77 9.17
C SER A 190 -1.52 -16.71 9.74
N SER A 191 -1.40 -17.94 9.26
CA SER A 191 -0.31 -18.85 9.63
C SER A 191 0.93 -18.67 8.75
N VAL A 192 0.81 -17.89 7.66
CA VAL A 192 1.88 -17.61 6.68
C VAL A 192 2.50 -16.24 6.93
N ALA A 193 1.69 -15.26 7.32
CA ALA A 193 2.17 -13.93 7.71
C ALA A 193 3.33 -14.09 8.71
N PRO A 194 4.46 -13.40 8.51
CA PRO A 194 5.58 -13.53 9.40
C PRO A 194 5.13 -13.17 10.81
N ARG A 195 5.02 -14.20 11.67
CA ARG A 195 5.28 -13.98 13.09
C ARG A 195 6.61 -13.28 13.09
N SER A 196 6.68 -12.09 13.69
CA SER A 196 7.93 -11.43 14.03
C SER A 196 8.83 -12.45 14.73
N THR A 197 9.61 -13.19 13.97
CA THR A 197 10.61 -14.13 14.44
C THR A 197 11.78 -13.24 14.80
N GLY A 198 11.79 -12.81 16.06
CA GLY A 198 12.98 -12.27 16.66
C GLY A 198 14.09 -13.30 16.55
N ASN A 199 15.03 -13.08 15.65
CA ASN A 199 16.45 -12.92 15.97
C ASN A 199 17.25 -12.76 14.68
N GLY A 200 17.56 -11.50 14.39
CA GLY A 200 18.49 -11.06 13.37
C GLY A 200 18.46 -9.54 13.42
N ALA A 201 19.35 -8.95 14.21
CA ALA A 201 19.49 -7.50 14.34
C ALA A 201 19.90 -6.89 12.99
N GLY A 202 18.90 -6.63 12.16
CA GLY A 202 18.92 -5.68 11.06
C GLY A 202 17.55 -5.04 11.10
N ALA A 203 17.50 -3.75 11.43
CA ALA A 203 16.24 -3.01 11.37
C ALA A 203 15.62 -3.25 9.99
N GLN A 204 14.46 -3.89 9.93
CA GLN A 204 13.69 -3.97 8.70
C GLN A 204 13.23 -2.53 8.45
N ILE A 205 13.97 -1.79 7.64
CA ILE A 205 13.53 -0.50 7.12
C ILE A 205 12.49 -0.85 6.06
N PRO A 206 11.18 -0.61 6.30
CA PRO A 206 10.18 -0.85 5.27
C PRO A 206 10.54 0.01 4.05
N ILE A 207 10.73 -0.61 2.89
CA ILE A 207 11.01 0.10 1.65
C ILE A 207 9.70 0.76 1.22
N ASP A 208 9.67 2.09 1.27
CA ASP A 208 8.56 2.88 0.77
C ASP A 208 8.45 2.71 -0.75
N GLY A 209 7.56 1.82 -1.18
CA GLY A 209 7.31 1.53 -2.59
C GLY A 209 6.80 2.72 -3.38
N ALA A 210 6.13 3.69 -2.74
CA ALA A 210 5.70 4.92 -3.40
C ALA A 210 6.87 5.84 -3.70
N ARG A 211 7.77 6.04 -2.72
CA ARG A 211 9.01 6.78 -2.93
C ARG A 211 9.91 6.10 -3.95
N LEU A 212 10.08 4.79 -3.85
CA LEU A 212 10.88 4.01 -4.79
C LEU A 212 10.33 4.08 -6.21
N GLY A 213 9.02 3.99 -6.37
CA GLY A 213 8.32 4.12 -7.64
C GLY A 213 8.49 5.50 -8.26
N ALA A 214 8.33 6.56 -7.44
CA ALA A 214 8.55 7.93 -7.86
C ALA A 214 9.99 8.16 -8.33
N ARG A 215 10.98 7.65 -7.58
CA ARG A 215 12.39 7.76 -7.95
C ARG A 215 12.73 7.00 -9.23
N LEU A 216 12.16 5.81 -9.42
CA LEU A 216 12.27 5.06 -10.68
C LEU A 216 11.69 5.85 -11.85
N ARG A 217 10.55 6.51 -11.65
CA ARG A 217 9.90 7.33 -12.66
C ARG A 217 10.76 8.54 -13.03
N GLU A 218 11.29 9.26 -12.05
CA GLU A 218 12.22 10.38 -12.27
C GLU A 218 13.41 9.94 -13.11
N LEU A 219 14.15 8.94 -12.64
CA LEU A 219 15.36 8.46 -13.33
C LEU A 219 15.05 7.94 -14.73
N ARG A 220 13.88 7.33 -14.95
CA ARG A 220 13.42 6.94 -16.28
C ARG A 220 13.20 8.17 -17.18
N LEU A 221 12.56 9.22 -16.66
CA LEU A 221 12.29 10.45 -17.41
C LEU A 221 13.59 11.22 -17.70
N GLU A 222 14.52 11.29 -16.75
CA GLU A 222 15.86 11.86 -16.96
C GLU A 222 16.63 11.13 -18.07
N ALA A 223 16.50 9.80 -18.14
CA ALA A 223 17.07 8.99 -19.20
C ALA A 223 16.33 9.11 -20.56
N GLY A 224 15.27 9.92 -20.64
CA GLY A 224 14.48 10.14 -21.86
C GLY A 224 13.68 8.91 -22.31
N LEU A 225 13.41 7.96 -21.41
CA LEU A 225 12.76 6.69 -21.74
C LEU A 225 11.26 6.77 -21.48
N THR A 226 10.46 6.18 -22.37
CA THR A 226 9.04 5.91 -22.08
C THR A 226 8.89 4.61 -21.28
N GLN A 227 7.75 4.40 -20.62
CA GLN A 227 7.47 3.10 -19.98
C GLN A 227 7.48 1.94 -20.98
N ALA A 228 7.04 2.18 -22.22
CA ALA A 228 7.08 1.17 -23.28
C ALA A 228 8.53 0.85 -23.69
N GLU A 229 9.39 1.86 -23.72
CA GLU A 229 10.81 1.68 -23.99
C GLU A 229 11.52 0.91 -22.87
N LEU A 230 11.25 1.28 -21.62
CA LEU A 230 11.80 0.58 -20.47
C LEU A 230 11.31 -0.88 -20.42
N ALA A 231 10.04 -1.14 -20.79
CA ALA A 231 9.50 -2.49 -20.94
C ALA A 231 10.27 -3.31 -21.98
N ARG A 232 10.56 -2.74 -23.15
CA ARG A 232 11.35 -3.44 -24.19
C ARG A 232 12.75 -3.78 -23.71
N ARG A 233 13.42 -2.85 -23.02
CA ARG A 233 14.80 -3.03 -22.54
C ARG A 233 14.90 -4.05 -21.41
N THR A 234 13.90 -4.07 -20.54
CA THR A 234 13.92 -4.95 -19.36
C THR A 234 13.28 -6.30 -19.61
N GLY A 235 12.39 -6.45 -20.60
CA GLY A 235 11.51 -7.60 -20.73
C GLY A 235 10.39 -7.64 -19.68
N ILE A 236 10.20 -6.56 -18.92
CA ILE A 236 9.11 -6.44 -17.94
C ILE A 236 7.90 -5.84 -18.65
N HIS A 237 6.72 -6.43 -18.47
CA HIS A 237 5.49 -5.92 -19.06
C HIS A 237 5.22 -4.45 -18.65
N ARG A 238 4.89 -3.59 -19.62
CA ARG A 238 4.60 -2.15 -19.41
C ARG A 238 3.60 -1.88 -18.26
N PRO A 239 2.50 -2.64 -18.11
CA PRO A 239 1.60 -2.46 -16.96
C PRO A 239 2.26 -2.70 -15.61
N ASN A 240 3.25 -3.60 -15.52
CA ASN A 240 3.98 -3.85 -14.28
C ASN A 240 4.89 -2.66 -13.93
N ILE A 241 5.63 -2.13 -14.92
CA ILE A 241 6.42 -0.90 -14.76
C ILE A 241 5.54 0.28 -14.31
N ALA A 242 4.36 0.43 -14.93
CA ALA A 242 3.43 1.49 -14.54
C ALA A 242 2.90 1.33 -13.10
N ARG A 243 2.71 0.10 -12.62
CA ARG A 243 2.31 -0.16 -11.21
C ARG A 243 3.46 0.13 -10.24
N VAL A 244 4.68 -0.26 -10.60
CA VAL A 244 5.89 0.03 -9.82
C VAL A 244 6.09 1.54 -9.70
N GLU A 245 6.09 2.27 -10.81
CA GLU A 245 6.27 3.73 -10.82
C GLU A 245 5.15 4.49 -10.07
N ALA A 246 3.94 3.92 -10.04
CA ALA A 246 2.82 4.48 -9.31
C ALA A 246 2.81 4.09 -7.81
N GLY A 247 3.82 3.38 -7.32
CA GLY A 247 3.89 2.91 -5.95
C GLY A 247 2.83 1.88 -5.57
N ARG A 248 2.22 1.22 -6.57
CA ARG A 248 1.17 0.20 -6.36
C ARG A 248 1.74 -1.19 -6.12
N HIS A 249 3.03 -1.37 -6.36
CA HIS A 249 3.75 -2.62 -6.15
C HIS A 249 5.22 -2.31 -5.85
N THR A 250 5.75 -2.87 -4.76
CA THR A 250 7.18 -2.78 -4.46
C THR A 250 7.92 -3.83 -5.30
N PRO A 251 8.78 -3.43 -6.25
CA PRO A 251 9.52 -4.38 -7.08
C PRO A 251 10.47 -5.22 -6.22
N SER A 252 10.63 -6.50 -6.56
CA SER A 252 11.71 -7.31 -6.00
C SER A 252 13.07 -6.68 -6.29
N LEU A 253 14.10 -7.00 -5.50
CA LEU A 253 15.47 -6.50 -5.74
C LEU A 253 15.97 -6.83 -7.16
N GLU A 254 15.60 -8.00 -7.68
CA GLU A 254 15.91 -8.40 -9.06
C GLU A 254 15.22 -7.48 -10.09
N THR A 255 13.93 -7.21 -9.88
CA THR A 255 13.15 -6.32 -10.74
C THR A 255 13.70 -4.90 -10.70
N LEU A 256 14.06 -4.42 -9.51
CA LEU A 256 14.67 -3.11 -9.29
C LEU A 256 16.01 -3.01 -10.02
N ALA A 257 16.88 -4.01 -9.88
CA ALA A 257 18.18 -4.05 -10.54
C ALA A 257 18.04 -4.07 -12.07
N ARG A 258 17.07 -4.81 -12.61
CA ARG A 258 16.77 -4.82 -14.06
C ARG A 258 16.30 -3.46 -14.56
N LEU A 259 15.40 -2.81 -13.83
CA LEU A 259 14.90 -1.46 -14.18
C LEU A 259 16.02 -0.43 -14.13
N ALA A 260 16.79 -0.38 -13.03
CA ALA A 260 17.92 0.53 -12.86
C ALA A 260 18.98 0.33 -13.96
N GLY A 261 19.34 -0.92 -14.25
CA GLY A 261 20.29 -1.25 -15.31
C GLY A 261 19.81 -0.82 -16.70
N ALA A 262 18.52 -0.98 -17.01
CA ALA A 262 17.96 -0.55 -18.28
C ALA A 262 17.82 0.99 -18.42
N ILE A 263 17.69 1.70 -17.29
CA ILE A 263 17.74 3.16 -17.21
C ILE A 263 19.19 3.66 -17.34
N GLY A 264 20.18 2.85 -16.96
CA GLY A 264 21.61 3.19 -17.03
C GLY A 264 22.17 3.74 -15.72
N VAL A 265 21.55 3.43 -14.58
CA VAL A 265 21.96 3.88 -13.26
C VAL A 265 22.24 2.70 -12.34
N PRO A 266 23.14 2.82 -11.34
CA PRO A 266 23.31 1.79 -10.35
C PRO A 266 22.05 1.69 -9.47
N THR A 267 21.71 0.47 -9.03
CA THR A 267 20.55 0.21 -8.16
C THR A 267 20.57 1.10 -6.90
N THR A 268 21.75 1.40 -6.37
CA THR A 268 21.93 2.30 -5.21
C THR A 268 21.38 3.70 -5.46
N ARG A 269 21.46 4.23 -6.68
CA ARG A 269 20.94 5.56 -7.04
C ARG A 269 19.42 5.64 -6.98
N VAL A 270 18.75 4.50 -7.16
CA VAL A 270 17.29 4.39 -7.00
C VAL A 270 16.90 4.36 -5.51
N LEU A 271 17.81 3.89 -4.65
CA LEU A 271 17.62 3.75 -3.21
C LEU A 271 18.17 4.92 -2.39
N SER A 272 18.87 5.86 -3.02
CA SER A 272 19.51 6.98 -2.33
C SER A 272 18.46 8.00 -1.90
N GLU A 273 18.64 8.55 -0.69
CA GLU A 273 18.03 9.82 -0.31
C GLU A 273 18.92 10.92 -0.90
N ASP A 274 18.34 11.86 -1.64
CA ASP A 274 19.05 13.09 -2.03
C ASP A 274 19.23 14.00 -0.80
#